data_AF-A0A6V7TUZ5-F1
#
_entry.id   AF-A0A6V7TUZ5-F1
#
_cell.length_a   1.000
_cell.length_b   1.000
_cell.length_c   1.000
_cell.angle_alpha   90.00
_cell.angle_beta   90.00
_cell.angle_gamma   90.00
#
_symmetry.space_group_name_H-M   'P 1'
#
loop_
_entity.id
_entity.type
_entity.pdbx_description
1 polymer ?
#
loop_
_entity_poly.entity_id
_entity_poly.type
_entity_poly.pdbx_seq_one_letter_code
_entity_poly.pdbx_strand_id
1 'polypeptide(L)'
;MGQEAVSFSSASECNFVALLAARFEIMKELRQRFPFVEEGLLMSKLIAYCSKEAHSSVEKAAMIAMIKLRILETDSSFRLRGETLQTAISEDRNLGLIPFFVSTTLGTTSCCSFDVLSEVGPVCTHNGLWLHVDAAYAGSAMICPEFRYLMAGIEHAMSFNTNPNKWMLVNFDCSTMWVKDQFKLTQALVVDPLYLQHSWTDKAIDYRHWGIPLSRRFRSLKLWFVIRSYGVEGLQHYIREHVRLAKLFECLLLADDQLFEVVAEVLMGLVCFRMKASDELNQLLLTKLNSSGRIHMVPASLNDRFVIRFCVCYENSTERDIHIAYEIIKQTAISLREPIPEPIAENYELEMEEAEQYDQMMQDKQKNRNSPNVELNKNSSLRRQSIGSTTPLHPQQQPQNLGNSPLAVGIGNEQTLSGHSPSSLTSSTGSDRRRLHTLAEKRSFLVRMVSDPKCYNPKIVRHLNMRAHNQTSAELFRDRTLRQAIQQGSFQQRSSLGAGGTSHGGRIGGAGGKAPFSSGKYACMSIDQGSDEDDYSALYFQND
;
A
#
# COMPACT_ATOMS: atom_id res chain seq x y z
N MET A 1 19.36 13.38 -26.18
CA MET A 1 19.33 14.04 -24.85
C MET A 1 18.92 12.99 -23.84
N GLY A 2 19.72 12.78 -22.80
CA GLY A 2 19.52 11.72 -21.81
C GLY A 2 18.26 11.95 -20.99
N GLN A 3 17.37 10.95 -20.95
CA GLN A 3 16.30 10.92 -19.96
C GLN A 3 16.91 10.51 -18.62
N GLU A 4 16.72 11.32 -17.59
CA GLU A 4 17.29 11.06 -16.28
C GLU A 4 16.21 10.71 -15.26
N ALA A 5 16.55 9.80 -14.35
CA ALA A 5 15.61 9.19 -13.41
C ALA A 5 15.96 9.52 -11.96
N VAL A 6 14.94 9.75 -11.14
CA VAL A 6 15.09 9.90 -9.68
C VAL A 6 14.05 9.08 -8.94
N SER A 7 14.46 8.55 -7.79
CA SER A 7 13.59 7.76 -6.92
C SER A 7 12.96 8.60 -5.80
N PHE A 8 11.64 8.60 -5.73
CA PHE A 8 10.80 9.21 -4.71
C PHE A 8 10.20 8.18 -3.75
N SER A 9 9.52 8.68 -2.71
CA SER A 9 8.79 7.83 -1.76
C SER A 9 7.40 7.44 -2.29
N SER A 10 6.80 8.28 -3.13
CA SER A 10 5.45 8.06 -3.65
C SER A 10 5.23 8.70 -5.03
N ALA A 11 4.26 8.19 -5.78
CA ALA A 11 3.78 8.82 -7.02
C ALA A 11 3.13 10.19 -6.76
N SER A 12 2.62 10.43 -5.55
CA SER A 12 2.09 11.73 -5.15
C SER A 12 3.19 12.80 -5.14
N GLU A 13 4.39 12.47 -4.65
CA GLU A 13 5.55 13.35 -4.75
C GLU A 13 5.95 13.59 -6.20
N CYS A 14 5.92 12.56 -7.06
CA CYS A 14 6.22 12.72 -8.49
C CYS A 14 5.26 13.71 -9.17
N ASN A 15 3.95 13.52 -9.00
CA ASN A 15 2.92 14.41 -9.53
C ASN A 15 3.14 15.86 -9.05
N PHE A 16 3.39 16.04 -7.75
CA PHE A 16 3.58 17.37 -7.18
C PHE A 16 4.85 18.05 -7.67
N VAL A 17 5.97 17.32 -7.72
CA VAL A 17 7.25 17.84 -8.26
C VAL A 17 7.12 18.21 -9.74
N ALA A 18 6.46 17.38 -10.55
CA ALA A 18 6.22 17.70 -11.96
C ALA A 18 5.37 18.97 -12.12
N LEU A 19 4.32 19.13 -11.33
CA LEU A 19 3.47 20.31 -11.34
C LEU A 19 4.22 21.57 -10.86
N LEU A 20 5.10 21.45 -9.85
CA LEU A 20 5.95 22.56 -9.41
C LEU A 20 6.95 22.98 -10.49
N ALA A 21 7.57 22.02 -11.18
CA ALA A 21 8.47 22.30 -12.29
C ALA A 21 7.76 23.03 -13.43
N ALA A 22 6.60 22.53 -13.85
CA ALA A 22 5.77 23.18 -14.87
C ALA A 22 5.35 24.60 -14.46
N ARG A 23 4.94 24.78 -13.20
CA ARG A 23 4.55 26.09 -12.65
C ARG A 23 5.72 27.06 -12.66
N PHE A 24 6.91 26.62 -12.24
CA PHE A 24 8.09 27.46 -12.24
C PHE A 24 8.45 27.94 -13.65
N GLU A 25 8.43 27.02 -14.62
CA GLU A 25 8.75 27.32 -16.02
C GLU A 25 7.80 28.36 -16.62
N ILE A 26 6.48 28.17 -16.48
CA ILE A 26 5.51 29.14 -17.02
C ILE A 26 5.58 30.48 -16.28
N MET A 27 5.81 30.48 -14.97
CA MET A 27 5.94 31.72 -14.20
C MET A 27 7.18 32.51 -14.59
N LYS A 28 8.29 31.84 -14.93
CA LYS A 28 9.50 32.48 -15.46
C LYS A 28 9.18 33.25 -16.76
N GLU A 29 8.45 32.63 -17.68
CA GLU A 29 8.00 33.27 -18.93
C GLU A 29 7.06 34.45 -18.64
N LEU A 30 6.06 34.25 -17.78
CA LEU A 30 5.07 35.29 -17.47
C LEU A 30 5.68 36.49 -16.77
N ARG A 31 6.64 36.31 -15.86
CA ARG A 31 7.35 37.42 -15.21
C ARG A 31 8.16 38.25 -16.22
N GLN A 32 8.73 37.62 -17.24
CA GLN A 32 9.44 38.35 -18.31
C GLN A 32 8.48 39.13 -19.19
N ARG A 33 7.32 38.53 -19.52
CA ARG A 33 6.31 39.16 -20.37
C ARG A 33 5.53 40.27 -19.65
N PHE A 34 5.33 40.14 -18.34
CA PHE A 34 4.53 41.04 -17.51
C PHE A 34 5.31 41.46 -16.24
N PRO A 35 6.42 42.21 -16.39
CA PRO A 35 7.36 42.49 -15.29
C PRO A 35 6.79 43.35 -14.16
N PHE A 36 5.69 44.08 -14.41
CA PHE A 36 5.04 44.96 -13.44
C PHE A 36 3.79 44.33 -12.80
N VAL A 37 3.43 43.10 -13.16
CA VAL A 37 2.28 42.39 -12.59
C VAL A 37 2.74 41.56 -11.40
N GLU A 38 2.02 41.66 -10.29
CA GLU A 38 2.32 40.87 -9.09
C GLU A 38 2.25 39.37 -9.38
N GLU A 39 3.21 38.63 -8.83
CA GLU A 39 3.32 37.18 -9.02
C GLU A 39 2.04 36.43 -8.61
N GLY A 40 1.42 36.83 -7.50
CA GLY A 40 0.19 36.22 -7.03
C GLY A 40 -0.96 36.33 -8.04
N LEU A 41 -1.03 37.46 -8.76
CA LEU A 41 -2.04 37.66 -9.79
C LEU A 41 -1.78 36.78 -11.02
N LEU A 42 -0.52 36.68 -11.47
CA LEU A 42 -0.13 35.76 -12.56
C LEU A 42 -0.45 34.30 -12.20
N MET A 43 -0.10 33.89 -10.99
CA MET A 43 -0.35 32.53 -10.50
C MET A 43 -1.85 32.21 -10.44
N SER A 44 -2.70 33.18 -10.07
CA SER A 44 -4.16 33.01 -10.01
C SER A 44 -4.82 32.73 -11.37
N LYS A 45 -4.10 32.97 -12.48
CA LYS A 45 -4.56 32.71 -13.85
C LYS A 45 -4.15 31.32 -14.36
N LEU A 46 -3.20 30.65 -13.71
CA LEU A 46 -2.75 29.33 -14.13
C LEU A 46 -3.83 28.28 -13.92
N ILE A 47 -3.98 27.37 -14.90
CA ILE A 47 -4.91 26.24 -14.83
C ILE A 47 -4.24 24.95 -15.32
N ALA A 48 -4.42 23.90 -14.52
CA ALA A 48 -3.96 22.55 -14.79
C ALA A 48 -5.14 21.63 -15.12
N TYR A 49 -4.87 20.51 -15.77
CA TYR A 49 -5.88 19.53 -16.21
C TYR A 49 -5.55 18.12 -15.75
N CYS A 50 -6.58 17.34 -15.46
CA CYS A 50 -6.47 15.89 -15.31
C CYS A 50 -7.76 15.18 -15.70
N SER A 51 -7.68 13.87 -15.91
CA SER A 51 -8.86 13.00 -16.05
C SER A 51 -9.70 12.96 -14.76
N LYS A 52 -11.01 12.76 -14.89
CA LYS A 52 -11.91 12.40 -13.77
C LYS A 52 -11.51 11.10 -13.07
N GLU A 53 -10.83 10.22 -13.78
CA GLU A 53 -10.30 8.96 -13.25
C GLU A 53 -8.84 9.08 -12.77
N ALA A 54 -8.28 10.28 -12.79
CA ALA A 54 -6.95 10.53 -12.23
C ALA A 54 -6.95 10.22 -10.71
N HIS A 55 -5.79 9.81 -10.21
CA HIS A 55 -5.66 9.56 -8.78
C HIS A 55 -5.78 10.87 -7.99
N SER A 56 -6.37 10.80 -6.79
CA SER A 56 -6.58 11.94 -5.89
C SER A 56 -5.29 12.70 -5.51
N SER A 57 -4.12 12.12 -5.76
CA SER A 57 -2.85 12.83 -5.62
C SER A 57 -2.70 14.02 -6.56
N VAL A 58 -3.33 14.02 -7.73
CA VAL A 58 -3.26 15.15 -8.68
C VAL A 58 -4.01 16.35 -8.13
N GLU A 59 -5.24 16.13 -7.64
CA GLU A 59 -6.02 17.15 -6.95
C GLU A 59 -5.28 17.67 -5.71
N LYS A 60 -4.75 16.77 -4.89
CA LYS A 60 -3.96 17.15 -3.72
C LYS A 60 -2.70 17.94 -4.07
N ALA A 61 -2.02 17.60 -5.16
CA ALA A 61 -0.85 18.34 -5.65
C ALA A 61 -1.24 19.77 -6.07
N ALA A 62 -2.34 19.92 -6.81
CA ALA A 62 -2.85 21.23 -7.20
C ALA A 62 -3.26 22.08 -5.99
N MET A 63 -3.92 21.46 -5.00
CA MET A 63 -4.28 22.13 -3.74
C MET A 63 -3.05 22.66 -2.99
N ILE A 64 -2.02 21.83 -2.81
CA ILE A 64 -0.78 22.22 -2.12
C ILE A 64 -0.03 23.30 -2.92
N ALA A 65 -0.05 23.21 -4.24
CA ALA A 65 0.58 24.18 -5.13
C ALA A 65 -0.22 25.49 -5.31
N MET A 66 -1.44 25.58 -4.77
CA MET A 66 -2.38 26.69 -4.96
C MET A 66 -2.71 26.94 -6.45
N ILE A 67 -2.88 25.86 -7.21
CA ILE A 67 -3.19 25.89 -8.64
C ILE A 67 -4.64 25.47 -8.88
N LYS A 68 -5.33 26.17 -9.79
CA LYS A 68 -6.64 25.75 -10.28
C LYS A 68 -6.50 24.45 -11.06
N LEU A 69 -7.29 23.45 -10.72
CA LEU A 69 -7.36 22.19 -11.43
C LEU A 69 -8.73 22.04 -12.07
N ARG A 70 -8.77 21.77 -13.37
CA ARG A 70 -9.98 21.39 -14.09
C ARG A 70 -9.96 19.88 -14.33
N ILE A 71 -10.94 19.21 -13.74
CA ILE A 71 -11.16 17.78 -13.90
C ILE A 71 -11.97 17.58 -15.19
N LEU A 72 -11.47 16.75 -16.10
CA LEU A 72 -12.03 16.52 -17.43
C LEU A 72 -12.78 15.20 -17.49
N GLU A 73 -13.94 15.21 -18.13
CA GLU A 73 -14.74 14.00 -18.37
C GLU A 73 -13.99 13.02 -19.29
N THR A 74 -14.31 11.75 -19.13
CA THR A 74 -13.70 10.65 -19.90
C THR A 74 -14.64 10.15 -20.99
N ASP A 75 -14.12 9.36 -21.93
CA ASP A 75 -14.97 8.61 -22.84
C ASP A 75 -15.69 7.44 -22.14
N SER A 76 -16.52 6.70 -22.89
CA SER A 76 -17.25 5.54 -22.35
C SER A 76 -16.34 4.42 -21.82
N SER A 77 -15.05 4.44 -22.17
CA SER A 77 -14.03 3.50 -21.70
C SER A 77 -13.18 4.08 -20.57
N PHE A 78 -13.61 5.18 -19.96
CA PHE A 78 -12.95 5.83 -18.82
C PHE A 78 -11.58 6.43 -19.17
N ARG A 79 -11.38 6.86 -20.43
CA ARG A 79 -10.11 7.43 -20.91
C ARG A 79 -10.25 8.92 -21.21
N LEU A 80 -9.26 9.71 -20.85
CA LEU A 80 -9.15 11.09 -21.33
C LEU A 80 -8.77 11.11 -22.82
N ARG A 81 -9.47 11.96 -23.58
CA ARG A 81 -9.32 12.11 -25.03
C ARG A 81 -8.73 13.47 -25.39
N GLY A 82 -8.04 13.54 -26.53
CA GLY A 82 -7.41 14.78 -26.99
C GLY A 82 -8.42 15.90 -27.26
N GLU A 83 -9.58 15.57 -27.84
CA GLU A 83 -10.66 16.52 -28.12
C GLU A 83 -11.19 17.18 -26.84
N THR A 84 -11.45 16.39 -25.79
CA THR A 84 -11.91 16.90 -24.49
C THR A 84 -10.92 17.92 -23.92
N LEU A 85 -9.62 17.61 -23.98
CA LEU A 85 -8.58 18.52 -23.52
C LEU A 85 -8.49 19.78 -24.39
N GLN A 86 -8.53 19.64 -25.71
CA GLN A 86 -8.44 20.78 -26.64
C GLN A 86 -9.59 21.76 -26.46
N THR A 87 -10.81 21.25 -26.26
CA THR A 87 -12.00 22.07 -25.95
C THR A 87 -11.83 22.81 -24.64
N ALA A 88 -11.42 22.12 -23.57
CA ALA A 88 -11.21 22.75 -22.26
C ALA A 88 -10.14 23.85 -22.29
N ILE A 89 -9.01 23.60 -22.96
CA ILE A 89 -7.94 24.60 -23.18
C ILE A 89 -8.49 25.84 -23.88
N SER A 90 -9.32 25.66 -24.91
CA SER A 90 -9.87 26.76 -25.71
C SER A 90 -10.84 27.61 -24.89
N GLU A 91 -11.73 26.97 -24.12
CA GLU A 91 -12.65 27.65 -23.21
C GLU A 91 -11.92 28.42 -22.11
N ASP A 92 -10.92 27.80 -21.46
CA ASP A 92 -10.20 28.43 -20.36
C ASP A 92 -9.36 29.62 -20.85
N ARG A 93 -8.80 29.55 -22.07
CA ARG A 93 -8.16 30.70 -22.70
C ARG A 93 -9.14 31.83 -22.98
N ASN A 94 -10.37 31.54 -23.41
CA ASN A 94 -11.41 32.55 -23.60
C ASN A 94 -11.82 33.21 -22.28
N LEU A 95 -11.69 32.51 -21.14
CA LEU A 95 -11.87 33.05 -19.79
C LEU A 95 -10.63 33.82 -19.27
N GLY A 96 -9.57 33.94 -20.08
CA GLY A 96 -8.31 34.60 -19.72
C GLY A 96 -7.48 33.81 -18.71
N LEU A 97 -7.66 32.48 -18.64
CA LEU A 97 -6.78 31.57 -17.90
C LEU A 97 -5.61 31.13 -18.78
N ILE A 98 -4.58 30.59 -18.12
CA ILE A 98 -3.31 30.19 -18.73
C ILE A 98 -3.11 28.68 -18.51
N PRO A 99 -3.50 27.85 -19.49
CA PRO A 99 -3.21 26.42 -19.52
C PRO A 99 -1.70 26.18 -19.46
N PHE A 100 -1.22 25.35 -18.52
CA PHE A 100 0.22 25.08 -18.40
C PHE A 100 0.61 23.63 -18.09
N PHE A 101 -0.31 22.81 -17.56
CA PHE A 101 0.01 21.46 -17.09
C PHE A 101 -1.15 20.49 -17.32
N VAL A 102 -0.82 19.27 -17.76
CA VAL A 102 -1.76 18.15 -17.88
C VAL A 102 -1.16 16.93 -17.19
N SER A 103 -1.90 16.33 -16.26
CA SER A 103 -1.60 14.99 -15.74
C SER A 103 -2.50 13.96 -16.44
N THR A 104 -1.87 13.06 -17.17
CA THR A 104 -2.49 11.88 -17.79
C THR A 104 -2.16 10.63 -16.99
N THR A 105 -3.03 9.64 -17.04
CA THR A 105 -2.90 8.42 -16.25
C THR A 105 -2.86 7.19 -17.15
N LEU A 106 -1.83 6.36 -16.99
CA LEU A 106 -1.75 5.02 -17.59
C LEU A 106 -2.01 3.98 -16.50
N GLY A 107 -3.21 3.40 -16.50
CA GLY A 107 -3.69 2.52 -15.44
C GLY A 107 -4.30 3.32 -14.29
N THR A 108 -5.48 3.89 -14.52
CA THR A 108 -6.26 4.65 -13.51
C THR A 108 -6.57 3.82 -12.28
N THR A 109 -6.81 4.50 -11.15
CA THR A 109 -7.00 3.79 -9.88
C THR A 109 -8.30 3.01 -9.88
N SER A 110 -9.42 3.60 -10.33
CA SER A 110 -10.74 2.99 -10.26
C SER A 110 -10.79 1.69 -11.06
N CYS A 111 -10.49 1.76 -12.36
CA CYS A 111 -10.72 0.67 -13.31
C CYS A 111 -9.51 0.28 -14.18
N CYS A 112 -8.32 0.84 -13.93
CA CYS A 112 -7.13 0.58 -14.75
C CYS A 112 -7.32 0.93 -16.24
N SER A 113 -8.06 2.01 -16.52
CA SER A 113 -8.13 2.61 -17.86
C SER A 113 -6.84 3.38 -18.21
N PHE A 114 -6.66 3.69 -19.48
CA PHE A 114 -5.46 4.35 -20.03
C PHE A 114 -5.87 5.59 -20.83
N ASP A 115 -5.44 6.77 -20.40
CA ASP A 115 -5.63 8.00 -21.17
C ASP A 115 -4.92 7.90 -22.53
N VAL A 116 -5.52 8.48 -23.58
CA VAL A 116 -5.05 8.28 -24.96
C VAL A 116 -3.93 9.27 -25.28
N LEU A 117 -2.68 8.91 -24.92
CA LEU A 117 -1.52 9.78 -25.09
C LEU A 117 -1.23 10.16 -26.54
N SER A 118 -1.54 9.30 -27.51
CA SER A 118 -1.39 9.60 -28.94
C SER A 118 -2.29 10.75 -29.40
N GLU A 119 -3.37 11.05 -28.67
CA GLU A 119 -4.24 12.21 -28.91
C GLU A 119 -3.87 13.39 -28.00
N VAL A 120 -3.65 13.15 -26.71
CA VAL A 120 -3.37 14.19 -25.71
C VAL A 120 -1.98 14.80 -25.89
N GLY A 121 -0.98 14.00 -26.26
CA GLY A 121 0.41 14.42 -26.47
C GLY A 121 0.57 15.54 -27.50
N PRO A 122 0.02 15.38 -28.73
CA PRO A 122 0.00 16.43 -29.73
C PRO A 122 -0.70 17.71 -29.26
N VAL A 123 -1.82 17.60 -28.54
CA VAL A 123 -2.54 18.75 -27.97
C VAL A 123 -1.67 19.51 -26.97
N CYS A 124 -1.01 18.81 -26.04
CA CYS A 124 -0.08 19.43 -25.09
C CYS A 124 1.09 20.11 -25.81
N THR A 125 1.67 19.45 -26.82
CA THR A 125 2.81 19.96 -27.58
C THR A 125 2.44 21.23 -28.35
N HIS A 126 1.32 21.22 -29.08
CA HIS A 126 0.83 22.35 -29.85
C HIS A 126 0.53 23.57 -28.97
N ASN A 127 0.01 23.33 -27.77
CA ASN A 127 -0.39 24.39 -26.87
C ASN A 127 0.72 24.80 -25.86
N GLY A 128 1.88 24.14 -25.87
CA GLY A 128 3.01 24.44 -24.99
C GLY A 128 2.81 24.01 -23.52
N LEU A 129 2.00 22.99 -23.26
CA LEU A 129 1.71 22.50 -21.90
C LEU A 129 2.71 21.44 -21.47
N TRP A 130 3.03 21.42 -20.18
CA TRP A 130 3.76 20.30 -19.58
C TRP A 130 2.85 19.07 -19.48
N LEU A 131 3.20 18.02 -20.21
CA LEU A 131 2.54 16.72 -20.09
C LEU A 131 3.28 15.83 -19.07
N HIS A 132 2.60 15.52 -17.97
CA HIS A 132 3.01 14.49 -17.01
C HIS A 132 2.20 13.20 -17.23
N VAL A 133 2.88 12.06 -17.22
CA VAL A 133 2.27 10.73 -17.33
C VAL A 133 2.44 9.99 -16.00
N ASP A 134 1.35 9.85 -15.25
CA ASP A 134 1.29 9.01 -14.05
C ASP A 134 0.95 7.57 -14.45
N ALA A 135 1.96 6.71 -14.46
CA ALA A 135 1.82 5.28 -14.69
C ALA A 135 2.16 4.49 -13.42
N ALA A 136 1.77 4.98 -12.24
CA ALA A 136 2.12 4.38 -10.96
C ALA A 136 1.94 2.86 -10.93
N TYR A 137 0.79 2.34 -11.35
CA TYR A 137 0.56 0.89 -11.39
C TYR A 137 1.05 0.27 -12.71
N ALA A 138 0.46 0.66 -13.84
CA ALA A 138 0.65 -0.02 -15.10
C ALA A 138 2.00 0.27 -15.79
N GLY A 139 2.74 1.30 -15.38
CA GLY A 139 4.04 1.63 -15.97
C GLY A 139 5.07 0.50 -15.80
N SER A 140 4.92 -0.33 -14.75
CA SER A 140 5.73 -1.53 -14.56
C SER A 140 5.54 -2.55 -15.68
N ALA A 141 4.33 -2.65 -16.25
CA ALA A 141 4.02 -3.59 -17.33
C ALA A 141 4.74 -3.28 -18.64
N MET A 142 5.26 -2.07 -18.82
CA MET A 142 5.97 -1.65 -20.03
C MET A 142 7.32 -2.36 -20.22
N ILE A 143 7.80 -3.10 -19.21
CA ILE A 143 8.93 -4.02 -19.39
C ILE A 143 8.58 -5.18 -20.32
N CYS A 144 7.29 -5.55 -20.44
CA CYS A 144 6.79 -6.54 -21.39
C CYS A 144 6.46 -5.84 -22.72
N PRO A 145 7.10 -6.22 -23.85
CA PRO A 145 6.91 -5.55 -25.13
C PRO A 145 5.45 -5.49 -25.60
N GLU A 146 4.66 -6.54 -25.35
CA GLU A 146 3.27 -6.66 -25.77
C GLU A 146 2.31 -5.66 -25.10
N PHE A 147 2.71 -4.99 -24.02
CA PHE A 147 1.90 -3.95 -23.37
C PHE A 147 2.30 -2.52 -23.75
N ARG A 148 3.40 -2.35 -24.50
CA ARG A 148 3.95 -1.01 -24.82
C ARG A 148 3.06 -0.17 -25.75
N TYR A 149 2.14 -0.78 -26.48
CA TYR A 149 1.17 -0.04 -27.28
C TYR A 149 0.29 0.90 -26.42
N LEU A 150 0.09 0.57 -25.14
CA LEU A 150 -0.68 1.37 -24.19
C LEU A 150 0.00 2.68 -23.79
N MET A 151 1.28 2.87 -24.12
CA MET A 151 2.00 4.13 -23.93
C MET A 151 2.33 4.83 -25.25
N ALA A 152 1.65 4.50 -26.35
CA ALA A 152 1.82 5.21 -27.62
C ALA A 152 1.52 6.72 -27.46
N GLY A 153 2.49 7.59 -27.78
CA GLY A 153 2.44 9.03 -27.52
C GLY A 153 3.30 9.49 -26.33
N ILE A 154 3.99 8.58 -25.63
CA ILE A 154 4.86 8.90 -24.49
C ILE A 154 6.01 9.88 -24.83
N GLU A 155 6.43 9.95 -26.09
CA GLU A 155 7.46 10.85 -26.59
C GLU A 155 7.13 12.35 -26.41
N HIS A 156 5.83 12.67 -26.27
CA HIS A 156 5.33 14.00 -25.96
C HIS A 156 5.44 14.36 -24.46
N ALA A 157 5.64 13.37 -23.58
CA ALA A 157 5.70 13.62 -22.14
C ALA A 157 6.96 14.38 -21.74
N MET A 158 6.79 15.35 -20.84
CA MET A 158 7.91 16.04 -20.19
C MET A 158 8.35 15.29 -18.94
N SER A 159 7.45 14.55 -18.29
CA SER A 159 7.78 13.67 -17.18
C SER A 159 6.89 12.44 -17.11
N PHE A 160 7.44 11.34 -16.60
CA PHE A 160 6.77 10.05 -16.45
C PHE A 160 7.10 9.45 -15.09
N ASN A 161 6.14 8.83 -14.39
CA ASN A 161 6.44 8.02 -13.21
C ASN A 161 5.84 6.63 -13.26
N THR A 162 6.52 5.68 -12.61
CA THR A 162 5.98 4.36 -12.25
C THR A 162 6.40 3.98 -10.84
N ASN A 163 5.67 3.06 -10.21
CA ASN A 163 5.97 2.58 -8.87
C ASN A 163 6.46 1.13 -8.90
N PRO A 164 7.78 0.90 -8.88
CA PRO A 164 8.33 -0.45 -8.67
C PRO A 164 7.78 -1.12 -7.40
N ASN A 165 7.39 -0.32 -6.41
CA ASN A 165 6.78 -0.84 -5.19
C ASN A 165 5.31 -1.29 -5.32
N LYS A 166 4.65 -1.04 -6.46
CA LYS A 166 3.33 -1.60 -6.76
C LYS A 166 3.43 -2.95 -7.44
N TRP A 167 4.16 -3.03 -8.56
CA TRP A 167 4.07 -4.20 -9.45
C TRP A 167 5.42 -4.62 -10.06
N MET A 168 6.52 -4.42 -9.31
CA MET A 168 7.85 -4.96 -9.64
C MET A 168 8.55 -5.57 -8.42
N LEU A 169 7.81 -6.08 -7.43
CA LEU A 169 8.37 -6.81 -6.27
C LEU A 169 9.35 -6.01 -5.38
N VAL A 170 9.45 -4.68 -5.55
CA VAL A 170 10.25 -3.84 -4.66
C VAL A 170 9.40 -3.48 -3.43
N ASN A 171 9.89 -3.66 -2.22
CA ASN A 171 9.11 -3.25 -1.05
C ASN A 171 8.92 -1.71 -1.01
N PHE A 172 7.79 -1.24 -0.45
CA PHE A 172 7.58 0.19 -0.21
C PHE A 172 8.70 0.79 0.69
N ASP A 173 9.15 2.03 0.46
CA ASP A 173 8.81 2.99 -0.61
C ASP A 173 9.72 2.86 -1.85
N CYS A 174 9.19 2.99 -3.06
CA CYS A 174 9.98 3.08 -4.29
C CYS A 174 9.10 3.54 -5.46
N SER A 175 9.13 4.85 -5.74
CA SER A 175 8.57 5.44 -6.95
C SER A 175 9.70 5.99 -7.79
N THR A 176 9.65 5.84 -9.10
CA THR A 176 10.67 6.32 -10.02
C THR A 176 10.03 7.29 -10.99
N MET A 177 10.68 8.44 -11.20
CA MET A 177 10.24 9.46 -12.13
C MET A 177 11.36 9.79 -13.11
N TRP A 178 11.01 9.92 -14.37
CA TRP A 178 11.88 10.39 -15.45
C TRP A 178 11.42 11.77 -15.89
N VAL A 179 12.38 12.62 -16.24
CA VAL A 179 12.12 13.92 -16.87
C VAL A 179 12.88 14.03 -18.17
N LYS A 180 12.25 14.65 -19.17
CA LYS A 180 12.85 14.90 -20.49
C LYS A 180 13.89 16.01 -20.43
N ASP A 181 13.69 17.00 -19.54
CA ASP A 181 14.61 18.11 -19.30
C ASP A 181 14.89 18.26 -17.80
N GLN A 182 16.07 17.82 -17.37
CA GLN A 182 16.51 17.91 -15.98
C GLN A 182 16.82 19.33 -15.52
N PHE A 183 17.11 20.26 -16.44
CA PHE A 183 17.41 21.64 -16.08
C PHE A 183 16.14 22.34 -15.60
N LYS A 184 15.00 22.08 -16.25
CA LYS A 184 13.69 22.60 -15.80
C LYS A 184 13.33 22.11 -14.41
N LEU A 185 13.57 20.82 -14.15
CA LEU A 185 13.34 20.24 -12.83
C LEU A 185 14.26 20.88 -11.76
N THR A 186 15.56 20.96 -12.07
CA THR A 186 16.57 21.54 -11.17
C THR A 186 16.27 23.00 -10.85
N GLN A 187 15.99 23.83 -11.87
CA GLN A 187 15.74 25.27 -11.68
C GLN A 187 14.53 25.54 -10.78
N ALA A 188 13.52 24.66 -10.82
CA ALA A 188 12.32 24.81 -10.02
C ALA A 188 12.52 24.56 -8.52
N LEU A 189 13.57 23.82 -8.14
CA LEU A 189 13.77 23.31 -6.77
C LEU A 189 15.16 23.60 -6.19
N VAL A 190 16.04 24.27 -6.94
CA VAL A 190 17.40 24.56 -6.50
C VAL A 190 17.41 25.56 -5.34
N VAL A 191 18.08 25.16 -4.27
CA VAL A 191 18.54 26.03 -3.17
C VAL A 191 19.95 25.56 -2.83
N ASP A 192 20.95 26.44 -2.99
CA ASP A 192 22.37 26.08 -2.90
C ASP A 192 23.14 26.95 -1.88
N PRO A 193 22.98 26.68 -0.57
CA PRO A 193 23.75 27.36 0.46
C PRO A 193 25.20 26.86 0.47
N LEU A 194 26.14 27.70 0.92
CA LEU A 194 27.58 27.42 0.90
C LEU A 194 27.98 26.07 1.53
N TYR A 195 27.31 25.64 2.61
CA TYR A 195 27.63 24.38 3.31
C TYR A 195 27.20 23.11 2.54
N LEU A 196 26.50 23.29 1.43
CA LEU A 196 26.06 22.23 0.53
C LEU A 196 26.89 22.18 -0.75
N GLN A 197 27.77 23.16 -0.99
CA GLN A 197 28.63 23.20 -2.18
C GLN A 197 29.80 22.22 -2.08
N HIS A 198 30.27 21.73 -3.23
CA HIS A 198 31.44 20.86 -3.32
C HIS A 198 32.18 21.07 -4.64
N SER A 199 33.42 20.61 -4.72
CA SER A 199 34.30 20.79 -5.90
C SER A 199 33.85 20.05 -7.17
N TRP A 200 32.70 19.39 -7.14
CA TRP A 200 32.16 18.58 -8.25
C TRP A 200 30.77 19.03 -8.71
N THR A 201 30.28 20.19 -8.25
CA THR A 201 28.92 20.66 -8.56
C THR A 201 28.66 20.75 -10.07
N ASP A 202 29.68 21.09 -10.87
CA ASP A 202 29.54 21.16 -12.35
C ASP A 202 29.70 19.81 -13.07
N LYS A 203 30.06 18.74 -12.34
CA LYS A 203 30.40 17.42 -12.90
C LYS A 203 29.51 16.28 -12.42
N ALA A 204 28.84 16.45 -11.28
CA ALA A 204 28.03 15.43 -10.64
C ALA A 204 26.56 15.88 -10.55
N ILE A 205 25.66 14.91 -10.65
CA ILE A 205 24.22 15.17 -10.50
C ILE A 205 23.86 15.21 -9.01
N ASP A 206 23.38 16.38 -8.58
CA ASP A 206 22.87 16.59 -7.23
C ASP A 206 21.37 16.32 -7.15
N TYR A 207 21.00 15.06 -6.88
CA TYR A 207 19.60 14.63 -6.76
C TYR A 207 18.78 15.38 -5.69
N ARG A 208 19.42 16.12 -4.78
CA ARG A 208 18.72 17.01 -3.83
C ARG A 208 17.93 18.11 -4.54
N HIS A 209 18.32 18.49 -5.75
CA HIS A 209 17.63 19.52 -6.53
C HIS A 209 16.44 18.95 -7.32
N TRP A 210 16.18 17.65 -7.23
CA TRP A 210 15.13 16.99 -8.02
C TRP A 210 13.96 16.55 -7.16
N GLY A 211 13.98 16.85 -5.86
CA GLY A 211 12.90 16.53 -4.95
C GLY A 211 12.75 17.58 -3.86
N ILE A 212 11.67 17.46 -3.10
CA ILE A 212 11.35 18.40 -2.02
C ILE A 212 12.31 18.29 -0.84
N PRO A 213 12.62 17.07 -0.30
CA PRO A 213 13.53 16.98 0.83
C PRO A 213 15.00 17.03 0.38
N LEU A 214 15.84 17.65 1.20
CA LEU A 214 17.29 17.59 1.06
C LEU A 214 17.83 16.16 1.24
N SER A 215 17.49 15.54 2.37
CA SER A 215 17.97 14.20 2.73
C SER A 215 17.26 13.13 1.91
N ARG A 216 18.04 12.19 1.37
CA ARG A 216 17.54 11.01 0.64
C ARG A 216 18.25 9.74 1.08
N ARG A 217 17.48 8.65 1.17
CA ARG A 217 18.00 7.31 1.48
C ARG A 217 18.46 6.59 0.20
N PHE A 218 19.29 5.55 0.34
CA PHE A 218 19.81 4.76 -0.79
C PHE A 218 18.76 3.81 -1.37
N ARG A 219 17.70 4.35 -2.01
CA ARG A 219 16.57 3.58 -2.55
C ARG A 219 16.98 2.62 -3.67
N SER A 220 17.97 3.00 -4.47
CA SER A 220 18.40 2.24 -5.64
C SER A 220 19.02 0.89 -5.30
N LEU A 221 19.57 0.71 -4.09
CA LEU A 221 20.18 -0.57 -3.70
C LEU A 221 19.17 -1.74 -3.75
N LYS A 222 17.97 -1.56 -3.17
CA LYS A 222 16.94 -2.61 -3.20
C LYS A 222 16.35 -2.84 -4.59
N LEU A 223 16.20 -1.76 -5.38
CA LEU A 223 15.75 -1.86 -6.77
C LEU A 223 16.76 -2.65 -7.60
N TRP A 224 18.05 -2.38 -7.42
CA TRP A 224 19.14 -3.09 -8.07
C TRP A 224 19.17 -4.57 -7.69
N PHE A 225 19.00 -4.92 -6.41
CA PHE A 225 18.90 -6.33 -5.99
C PHE A 225 17.72 -7.05 -6.65
N VAL A 226 16.54 -6.43 -6.71
CA VAL A 226 15.37 -7.03 -7.38
C VAL A 226 15.64 -7.26 -8.86
N ILE A 227 16.10 -6.23 -9.58
CA ILE A 227 16.39 -6.35 -11.02
C ILE A 227 17.44 -7.43 -11.28
N ARG A 228 18.51 -7.49 -10.49
CA ARG A 228 19.57 -8.50 -10.66
C ARG A 228 19.17 -9.91 -10.24
N SER A 229 18.33 -10.04 -9.22
CA SER A 229 17.93 -11.35 -8.69
C SER A 229 16.87 -12.03 -9.55
N TYR A 230 15.89 -11.26 -10.04
CA TYR A 230 14.81 -11.80 -10.87
C TYR A 230 15.15 -11.77 -12.36
N GLY A 231 16.01 -10.83 -12.79
CA GLY A 231 16.24 -10.56 -14.20
C GLY A 231 15.02 -9.91 -14.87
N VAL A 232 15.22 -9.44 -16.11
CA VAL A 232 14.13 -8.84 -16.89
C VAL A 232 13.07 -9.89 -17.22
N GLU A 233 13.48 -11.10 -17.61
CA GLU A 233 12.58 -12.21 -17.96
C GLU A 233 11.71 -12.64 -16.78
N GLY A 234 12.30 -12.77 -15.58
CA GLY A 234 11.55 -13.14 -14.37
C GLY A 234 10.51 -12.08 -13.99
N LEU A 235 10.85 -10.79 -14.09
CA LEU A 235 9.91 -9.71 -13.84
C LEU A 235 8.81 -9.64 -14.92
N GLN A 236 9.14 -9.87 -16.18
CA GLN A 236 8.15 -9.96 -17.25
C GLN A 236 7.19 -11.14 -17.04
N HIS A 237 7.71 -12.31 -16.65
CA HIS A 237 6.90 -13.48 -16.33
C HIS A 237 5.93 -13.20 -15.18
N TYR A 238 6.42 -12.58 -14.10
CA TYR A 238 5.60 -12.16 -12.96
C TYR A 238 4.40 -11.28 -13.38
N ILE A 239 4.65 -10.27 -14.22
CA ILE A 239 3.59 -9.38 -14.71
C ILE A 239 2.61 -10.15 -15.61
N ARG A 240 3.12 -10.92 -16.57
CA ARG A 240 2.29 -11.73 -17.48
C ARG A 240 1.37 -12.68 -16.71
N GLU A 241 1.88 -13.31 -15.65
CA GLU A 241 1.08 -14.22 -14.83
C GLU A 241 -0.05 -13.48 -14.11
N HIS A 242 0.21 -12.32 -13.51
CA HIS A 242 -0.85 -11.51 -12.89
C HIS A 242 -1.93 -11.07 -13.89
N VAL A 243 -1.54 -10.70 -15.12
CA VAL A 243 -2.50 -10.36 -16.19
C VAL A 243 -3.32 -11.60 -16.59
N ARG A 244 -2.68 -12.74 -16.77
CA ARG A 244 -3.34 -14.01 -17.11
C ARG A 244 -4.33 -14.45 -16.04
N LEU A 245 -3.97 -14.30 -14.77
CA LEU A 245 -4.85 -14.63 -13.63
C LEU A 245 -6.04 -13.67 -13.50
N ALA A 246 -5.85 -12.37 -13.79
CA ALA A 246 -6.96 -11.43 -13.87
C ALA A 246 -7.91 -11.78 -15.03
N LYS A 247 -7.38 -12.18 -16.19
CA LYS A 247 -8.18 -12.70 -17.31
C LYS A 247 -8.93 -13.98 -16.97
N LEU A 248 -8.31 -14.89 -16.21
CA LEU A 248 -9.01 -16.07 -15.70
C LEU A 248 -10.20 -15.67 -14.82
N PHE A 249 -10.02 -14.72 -13.90
CA PHE A 249 -11.11 -14.21 -13.06
C PHE A 249 -12.21 -13.54 -13.88
N GLU A 250 -11.86 -12.75 -14.90
CA GLU A 250 -12.81 -12.16 -15.86
C GLU A 250 -13.64 -13.25 -16.55
N CYS A 251 -13.01 -14.29 -17.08
CA CYS A 251 -13.70 -15.41 -17.73
C CYS A 251 -14.70 -16.11 -16.79
N LEU A 252 -14.32 -16.31 -15.52
CA LEU A 252 -15.21 -16.92 -14.52
C LEU A 252 -16.44 -16.05 -14.23
N LEU A 253 -16.26 -14.74 -14.14
CA LEU A 253 -17.38 -13.81 -13.96
C LEU A 253 -18.30 -13.78 -15.18
N LEU A 254 -17.74 -13.78 -16.39
CA LEU A 254 -18.51 -13.79 -17.63
C LEU A 254 -19.24 -15.12 -17.86
N ALA A 255 -18.72 -16.23 -17.36
CA ALA A 255 -19.42 -17.53 -17.40
C ALA A 255 -20.68 -17.53 -16.49
N ASP A 256 -20.70 -16.71 -15.45
CA ASP A 256 -21.84 -16.49 -14.53
C ASP A 256 -22.57 -15.17 -14.86
N ASP A 257 -22.85 -14.93 -16.13
CA ASP A 257 -23.43 -13.68 -16.63
C ASP A 257 -24.79 -13.34 -16.01
N GLN A 258 -25.54 -14.30 -15.48
CA GLN A 258 -26.81 -14.06 -14.78
C GLN A 258 -26.62 -13.41 -13.39
N LEU A 259 -25.42 -13.55 -12.82
CA LEU A 259 -25.10 -13.08 -11.48
C LEU A 259 -24.19 -11.85 -11.51
N PHE A 260 -23.20 -11.82 -12.39
CA PHE A 260 -22.18 -10.78 -12.44
C PHE A 260 -22.15 -10.02 -13.76
N GLU A 261 -21.65 -8.79 -13.70
CA GLU A 261 -21.24 -7.99 -14.85
C GLU A 261 -19.82 -7.47 -14.63
N VAL A 262 -19.01 -7.47 -15.70
CA VAL A 262 -17.69 -6.82 -15.74
C VAL A 262 -17.90 -5.41 -16.27
N VAL A 263 -17.46 -4.40 -15.52
CA VAL A 263 -17.85 -2.98 -15.73
C VAL A 263 -16.85 -2.22 -16.59
N ALA A 264 -15.60 -2.68 -16.67
CA ALA A 264 -14.55 -2.06 -17.45
C ALA A 264 -13.66 -3.14 -18.10
N GLU A 265 -13.01 -2.78 -19.19
CA GLU A 265 -12.10 -3.67 -19.90
C GLU A 265 -10.93 -4.13 -19.01
N VAL A 266 -10.69 -5.44 -18.94
CA VAL A 266 -9.59 -6.00 -18.15
C VAL A 266 -8.32 -6.01 -18.99
N LEU A 267 -7.46 -5.01 -18.81
CA LEU A 267 -6.19 -4.89 -19.55
C LEU A 267 -4.98 -5.42 -18.77
N MET A 268 -5.05 -5.36 -17.43
CA MET A 268 -3.95 -5.64 -16.51
C MET A 268 -4.41 -6.56 -15.36
N GLY A 269 -3.73 -6.52 -14.21
CA GLY A 269 -4.06 -7.34 -13.03
C GLY A 269 -5.27 -6.87 -12.20
N LEU A 270 -6.14 -6.00 -12.72
CA LEU A 270 -7.32 -5.46 -12.04
C LEU A 270 -8.61 -5.80 -12.82
N VAL A 271 -9.60 -6.33 -12.10
CA VAL A 271 -10.94 -6.59 -12.62
C VAL A 271 -11.97 -5.79 -11.84
N CYS A 272 -12.75 -5.00 -12.56
CA CYS A 272 -13.87 -4.22 -12.04
C CYS A 272 -15.17 -4.95 -12.35
N PHE A 273 -15.86 -5.43 -11.32
CA PHE A 273 -17.08 -6.22 -11.50
C PHE A 273 -18.18 -5.80 -10.52
N ARG A 274 -19.39 -6.27 -10.78
CA ARG A 274 -20.54 -6.09 -9.89
C ARG A 274 -21.43 -7.30 -9.95
N MET A 275 -22.21 -7.52 -8.90
CA MET A 275 -23.45 -8.29 -9.03
C MET A 275 -24.44 -7.48 -9.88
N LYS A 276 -25.16 -8.16 -10.79
CA LYS A 276 -26.35 -7.64 -11.47
C LYS A 276 -27.49 -7.48 -10.46
N ALA A 277 -27.38 -6.42 -9.67
CA ALA A 277 -28.20 -6.06 -8.52
C ALA A 277 -27.99 -4.58 -8.18
N SER A 278 -28.72 -4.08 -7.16
CA SER A 278 -28.61 -2.70 -6.70
C SER A 278 -27.24 -2.38 -6.08
N ASP A 279 -26.95 -1.09 -5.93
CA ASP A 279 -25.71 -0.61 -5.31
C ASP A 279 -25.62 -1.01 -3.84
N GLU A 280 -26.75 -1.03 -3.13
CA GLU A 280 -26.85 -1.46 -1.73
C GLU A 280 -26.48 -2.94 -1.58
N LEU A 281 -26.95 -3.80 -2.49
CA LEU A 281 -26.59 -5.21 -2.49
C LEU A 281 -25.11 -5.43 -2.81
N ASN A 282 -24.53 -4.65 -3.72
CA ASN A 282 -23.09 -4.71 -3.98
C ASN A 282 -22.25 -4.20 -2.79
N GLN A 283 -22.70 -3.16 -2.09
CA GLN A 283 -22.08 -2.69 -0.84
C GLN A 283 -22.15 -3.75 0.26
N LEU A 284 -23.30 -4.42 0.39
CA LEU A 284 -23.49 -5.50 1.35
C LEU A 284 -22.64 -6.73 1.00
N LEU A 285 -22.56 -7.11 -0.28
CA LEU A 285 -21.65 -8.15 -0.77
C LEU A 285 -20.21 -7.84 -0.35
N LEU A 286 -19.71 -6.64 -0.68
CA LEU A 286 -18.35 -6.26 -0.34
C LEU A 286 -18.11 -6.28 1.18
N THR A 287 -19.09 -5.80 1.95
CA THR A 287 -19.03 -5.80 3.42
C THR A 287 -18.95 -7.22 3.96
N LYS A 288 -19.81 -8.14 3.49
CA LYS A 288 -19.78 -9.56 3.89
C LYS A 288 -18.44 -10.20 3.54
N LEU A 289 -17.96 -10.01 2.31
CA LEU A 289 -16.68 -10.54 1.83
C LEU A 289 -15.51 -10.08 2.72
N ASN A 290 -15.38 -8.78 2.95
CA ASN A 290 -14.34 -8.22 3.79
C ASN A 290 -14.47 -8.67 5.26
N SER A 291 -15.69 -8.76 5.79
CA SER A 291 -15.94 -9.18 7.18
C SER A 291 -15.63 -10.66 7.43
N SER A 292 -15.64 -11.49 6.38
CA SER A 292 -15.27 -12.91 6.47
C SER A 292 -13.78 -13.11 6.78
N GLY A 293 -12.92 -12.12 6.50
CA GLY A 293 -11.48 -12.21 6.63
C GLY A 293 -10.79 -13.15 5.63
N ARG A 294 -11.54 -13.76 4.70
CA ARG A 294 -11.02 -14.71 3.70
C ARG A 294 -10.46 -14.03 2.45
N ILE A 295 -11.03 -12.89 2.08
CA ILE A 295 -10.62 -12.07 0.94
C ILE A 295 -10.77 -10.60 1.31
N HIS A 296 -9.92 -9.75 0.73
CA HIS A 296 -10.02 -8.31 0.89
C HIS A 296 -10.13 -7.63 -0.47
N MET A 297 -11.17 -6.82 -0.63
CA MET A 297 -11.41 -6.00 -1.81
C MET A 297 -11.88 -4.61 -1.39
N VAL A 298 -11.78 -3.67 -2.31
CA VAL A 298 -12.18 -2.28 -2.09
C VAL A 298 -13.13 -1.81 -3.18
N PRO A 299 -14.00 -0.84 -2.90
CA PRO A 299 -14.90 -0.33 -3.91
C PRO A 299 -14.25 0.76 -4.76
N ALA A 300 -14.90 1.08 -5.88
CA ALA A 300 -14.80 2.38 -6.56
C ALA A 300 -16.19 2.85 -7.00
N SER A 301 -16.27 4.08 -7.51
CA SER A 301 -17.43 4.58 -8.24
C SER A 301 -17.03 4.76 -9.70
N LEU A 302 -17.79 4.18 -10.62
CA LEU A 302 -17.63 4.38 -12.06
C LEU A 302 -18.98 4.83 -12.63
N ASN A 303 -19.04 6.02 -13.23
CA ASN A 303 -20.30 6.65 -13.69
C ASN A 303 -21.41 6.59 -12.63
N ASP A 304 -21.05 6.98 -11.40
CA ASP A 304 -21.93 6.98 -10.22
C ASP A 304 -22.50 5.61 -9.81
N ARG A 305 -21.89 4.52 -10.29
CA ARG A 305 -22.21 3.13 -9.90
C ARG A 305 -21.12 2.56 -9.00
N PHE A 306 -21.52 1.93 -7.90
CA PHE A 306 -20.63 1.21 -6.97
C PHE A 306 -19.98 -0.04 -7.56
N VAL A 307 -18.65 -0.13 -7.65
CA VAL A 307 -17.95 -1.24 -8.31
C VAL A 307 -17.03 -2.01 -7.37
N ILE A 308 -17.10 -3.34 -7.49
CA ILE A 308 -16.16 -4.39 -7.08
C ILE A 308 -14.73 -4.31 -7.63
N ARG A 309 -13.68 -3.97 -6.88
CA ARG A 309 -12.30 -4.06 -7.40
C ARG A 309 -11.58 -5.31 -6.91
N PHE A 310 -11.34 -6.25 -7.80
CA PHE A 310 -10.50 -7.42 -7.57
C PHE A 310 -9.13 -7.22 -8.24
N CYS A 311 -8.07 -7.12 -7.44
CA CYS A 311 -6.70 -6.98 -7.93
C CYS A 311 -5.86 -8.19 -7.52
N VAL A 312 -5.12 -8.76 -8.48
CA VAL A 312 -4.16 -9.84 -8.20
C VAL A 312 -2.91 -9.23 -7.56
N CYS A 313 -2.72 -9.46 -6.25
CA CYS A 313 -1.68 -8.80 -5.46
C CYS A 313 -0.63 -9.76 -4.88
N TYR A 314 -0.97 -11.02 -4.65
CA TYR A 314 -0.04 -11.95 -4.01
C TYR A 314 1.05 -12.37 -5.00
N GLU A 315 2.32 -12.29 -4.56
CA GLU A 315 3.52 -12.52 -5.40
C GLU A 315 3.46 -13.82 -6.20
N ASN A 316 3.02 -14.90 -5.53
CA ASN A 316 2.99 -16.24 -6.07
C ASN A 316 1.54 -16.72 -6.26
N SER A 317 0.64 -15.81 -6.63
CA SER A 317 -0.74 -16.14 -6.95
C SER A 317 -0.81 -17.23 -8.02
N THR A 318 -1.74 -18.17 -7.83
CA THR A 318 -1.99 -19.28 -8.74
C THR A 318 -3.44 -19.29 -9.20
N GLU A 319 -3.76 -20.11 -10.21
CA GLU A 319 -5.15 -20.32 -10.64
C GLU A 319 -6.05 -20.80 -9.50
N ARG A 320 -5.50 -21.63 -8.61
CA ARG A 320 -6.21 -22.12 -7.42
C ARG A 320 -6.68 -20.97 -6.55
N ASP A 321 -5.86 -19.94 -6.36
CA ASP A 321 -6.22 -18.77 -5.56
C ASP A 321 -7.36 -17.98 -6.22
N ILE A 322 -7.34 -17.87 -7.55
CA ILE A 322 -8.41 -17.21 -8.33
C ILE A 322 -9.73 -17.98 -8.22
N HIS A 323 -9.70 -19.31 -8.36
CA HIS A 323 -10.89 -20.13 -8.19
C HIS A 323 -11.44 -20.06 -6.76
N ILE A 324 -10.58 -20.07 -5.74
CA ILE A 324 -11.01 -19.91 -4.35
C ILE A 324 -11.66 -18.54 -4.14
N ALA A 325 -11.03 -17.46 -4.63
CA ALA A 325 -11.58 -16.12 -4.54
C ALA A 325 -12.95 -16.01 -5.22
N TYR A 326 -13.05 -16.52 -6.44
CA TYR A 326 -14.29 -16.54 -7.20
C TYR A 326 -15.40 -17.34 -6.49
N GLU A 327 -15.09 -18.53 -5.97
CA GLU A 327 -16.09 -19.35 -5.27
C GLU A 327 -16.61 -18.66 -4.01
N ILE A 328 -15.73 -17.98 -3.25
CA ILE A 328 -16.13 -17.17 -2.09
C ILE A 328 -17.08 -16.05 -2.53
N ILE A 329 -16.76 -15.36 -3.62
CA ILE A 329 -17.57 -14.26 -4.16
C ILE A 329 -18.94 -14.78 -4.62
N LYS A 330 -18.95 -15.87 -5.39
CA LYS A 330 -20.16 -16.52 -5.91
C LYS A 330 -21.08 -17.00 -4.79
N GLN A 331 -20.56 -17.76 -3.82
CA GLN A 331 -21.35 -18.26 -2.69
C GLN A 331 -21.94 -17.11 -1.85
N THR A 332 -21.14 -16.06 -1.59
CA THR A 332 -21.62 -14.90 -0.83
C THR A 332 -22.72 -14.17 -1.61
N ALA A 333 -22.55 -14.01 -2.93
CA ALA A 333 -23.53 -13.37 -3.80
C ALA A 333 -24.85 -14.17 -3.88
N ILE A 334 -24.79 -15.51 -3.98
CA ILE A 334 -25.98 -16.38 -3.99
C ILE A 334 -26.73 -16.27 -2.65
N SER A 335 -26.02 -16.35 -1.52
CA SER A 335 -26.64 -16.21 -0.18
C SER A 335 -27.28 -14.84 0.08
N LEU A 336 -26.98 -13.84 -0.75
CA LEU A 336 -27.59 -12.51 -0.70
C LEU A 336 -28.82 -12.37 -1.61
N ARG A 337 -28.97 -13.25 -2.60
CA ARG A 337 -30.17 -13.31 -3.46
C ARG A 337 -31.27 -14.18 -2.85
N GLU A 338 -30.91 -15.17 -2.04
CA GLU A 338 -31.91 -15.97 -1.33
C GLU A 338 -32.59 -15.10 -0.26
N PRO A 339 -33.94 -15.05 -0.23
CA PRO A 339 -34.64 -14.38 0.85
C PRO A 339 -34.24 -15.05 2.16
N ILE A 340 -33.82 -14.23 3.14
CA ILE A 340 -33.63 -14.71 4.52
C ILE A 340 -34.96 -15.33 4.92
N PRO A 341 -35.03 -16.63 5.30
CA PRO A 341 -36.26 -17.20 5.83
C PRO A 341 -36.70 -16.31 6.99
N GLU A 342 -37.93 -15.82 6.95
CA GLU A 342 -38.51 -15.14 8.11
C GLU A 342 -38.23 -16.01 9.35
N PRO A 343 -37.76 -15.43 10.47
CA PRO A 343 -37.52 -16.21 11.66
C PRO A 343 -38.81 -16.97 12.00
N ILE A 344 -38.71 -18.29 12.08
CA ILE A 344 -39.82 -19.17 12.45
C ILE A 344 -40.35 -18.66 13.80
N ALA A 345 -41.63 -18.27 13.83
CA ALA A 345 -42.29 -17.64 14.97
C ALA A 345 -42.19 -18.43 16.28
N GLU A 346 -41.86 -19.74 16.22
CA GLU A 346 -41.67 -20.60 17.39
C GLU A 346 -40.54 -20.15 18.34
N ASN A 347 -39.51 -19.45 17.85
CA ASN A 347 -38.43 -18.97 18.73
C ASN A 347 -38.80 -17.71 19.52
N TYR A 348 -39.77 -16.91 19.05
CA TYR A 348 -40.23 -15.72 19.78
C TYR A 348 -41.12 -16.09 20.96
N GLU A 349 -41.95 -17.13 20.84
CA GLU A 349 -42.75 -17.63 21.97
C GLU A 349 -41.85 -18.20 23.07
N LEU A 350 -40.83 -18.98 22.71
CA LEU A 350 -39.87 -19.53 23.68
C LEU A 350 -39.01 -18.45 24.36
N GLU A 351 -38.53 -17.44 23.62
CA GLU A 351 -37.77 -16.33 24.20
C GLU A 351 -38.64 -15.41 25.08
N MET A 352 -39.93 -15.25 24.75
CA MET A 352 -40.88 -14.50 25.59
C MET A 352 -41.27 -15.29 26.85
N GLU A 353 -41.49 -16.60 26.75
CA GLU A 353 -41.78 -17.46 27.91
C GLU A 353 -40.59 -17.51 28.89
N GLU A 354 -39.35 -17.56 28.40
CA GLU A 354 -38.15 -17.50 29.25
C GLU A 354 -37.99 -16.13 29.93
N ALA A 355 -38.31 -15.03 29.24
CA ALA A 355 -38.26 -13.69 29.81
C ALA A 355 -39.35 -13.48 30.88
N GLU A 356 -40.57 -13.98 30.65
CA GLU A 356 -41.67 -13.92 31.63
C GLU A 356 -41.38 -14.77 32.87
N GLN A 357 -40.81 -15.97 32.71
CA GLN A 357 -40.37 -16.81 33.83
C GLN A 357 -39.27 -16.14 34.66
N TYR A 358 -38.35 -15.41 34.01
CA TYR A 358 -37.30 -14.68 34.70
C TYR A 358 -37.84 -13.52 35.54
N ASP A 359 -38.78 -12.74 35.00
CA ASP A 359 -39.43 -11.64 35.72
C ASP A 359 -40.28 -12.14 36.89
N GLN A 360 -40.97 -13.27 36.71
CA GLN A 360 -41.77 -13.90 37.77
C GLN A 360 -40.88 -14.41 38.92
N MET A 361 -39.73 -15.02 38.58
CA MET A 361 -38.72 -15.42 39.57
C MET A 361 -38.13 -14.23 40.34
N MET A 362 -37.98 -13.06 39.69
CA MET A 362 -37.49 -11.84 40.33
C MET A 362 -38.54 -11.20 41.25
N GLN A 363 -39.82 -11.24 40.87
CA GLN A 363 -40.92 -10.76 41.72
C GLN A 363 -41.12 -11.63 42.97
N ASP A 364 -40.96 -12.95 42.87
CA ASP A 364 -41.05 -13.86 44.03
C ASP A 364 -39.87 -13.69 45.00
N LYS A 365 -38.67 -13.42 44.49
CA LYS A 365 -37.51 -13.02 45.32
C LYS A 365 -37.75 -11.69 46.06
N GLN A 366 -38.49 -10.77 45.45
CA GLN A 366 -38.84 -9.48 46.06
C GLN A 366 -39.91 -9.63 47.15
N LYS A 367 -40.90 -10.52 46.95
CA LYS A 367 -41.94 -10.83 47.95
C LYS A 367 -41.37 -11.54 49.18
N ASN A 368 -40.43 -12.46 49.00
CA ASN A 368 -39.77 -13.16 50.11
C ASN A 368 -38.81 -12.28 50.92
N ARG A 369 -38.46 -11.08 50.46
CA ARG A 369 -37.66 -10.10 51.22
C ARG A 369 -38.47 -9.20 52.16
N ASN A 370 -39.80 -9.21 52.07
CA ASN A 370 -40.68 -8.28 52.79
C ASN A 370 -41.58 -8.97 53.86
N SER A 371 -41.09 -10.02 54.52
CA SER A 371 -41.72 -10.57 55.74
C SER A 371 -40.95 -10.13 57.00
N PRO A 372 -41.61 -9.58 58.04
CA PRO A 372 -40.93 -8.99 59.20
C PRO A 372 -40.76 -9.95 60.40
N ASN A 373 -39.79 -9.61 61.26
CA ASN A 373 -39.48 -10.10 62.62
C ASN A 373 -38.54 -11.34 62.69
N VAL A 374 -37.48 -11.42 63.52
CA VAL A 374 -37.24 -10.88 64.87
C VAL A 374 -35.73 -10.59 65.13
N GLU A 375 -35.48 -9.40 65.70
CA GLU A 375 -34.39 -8.93 66.58
C GLU A 375 -33.57 -10.01 67.37
N LEU A 376 -32.24 -10.01 67.52
CA LEU A 376 -31.29 -9.19 68.30
C LEU A 376 -29.96 -10.01 68.24
N ASN A 377 -28.71 -9.52 68.27
CA ASN A 377 -28.13 -8.50 69.14
C ASN A 377 -26.70 -8.13 68.64
N LYS A 378 -26.42 -6.81 68.58
CA LYS A 378 -25.22 -6.04 69.04
C LYS A 378 -23.83 -6.71 68.95
N ASN A 379 -22.76 -6.14 68.40
CA ASN A 379 -22.13 -4.79 68.45
C ASN A 379 -20.93 -4.86 67.46
N SER A 380 -20.31 -3.84 66.87
CA SER A 380 -20.29 -2.37 67.02
C SER A 380 -19.41 -1.77 65.89
N SER A 381 -19.75 -0.53 65.47
CA SER A 381 -18.86 0.59 65.05
C SER A 381 -17.90 0.44 63.83
N LEU A 382 -17.70 1.41 62.93
CA LEU A 382 -18.09 2.81 62.81
C LEU A 382 -17.80 3.31 61.35
N ARG A 383 -18.80 3.97 60.77
CA ARG A 383 -18.81 5.12 59.82
C ARG A 383 -17.73 5.31 58.74
N ARG A 384 -18.23 5.23 57.49
CA ARG A 384 -17.93 6.14 56.35
C ARG A 384 -18.77 7.42 56.46
N GLN A 385 -18.29 8.53 55.89
CA GLN A 385 -19.04 9.63 55.24
C GLN A 385 -18.01 10.67 54.77
N SER A 386 -18.15 11.46 53.70
CA SER A 386 -19.02 11.50 52.52
C SER A 386 -18.59 12.69 51.66
N ILE A 387 -19.04 12.67 50.41
CA ILE A 387 -18.95 13.66 49.32
C ILE A 387 -19.63 15.01 49.69
N GLY A 388 -19.22 16.09 49.03
CA GLY A 388 -20.01 17.34 48.90
C GLY A 388 -19.49 18.29 47.81
N SER A 389 -20.35 18.61 46.85
CA SER A 389 -20.20 19.42 45.63
C SER A 389 -20.37 20.93 45.82
N THR A 390 -19.74 21.77 44.96
CA THR A 390 -20.26 22.91 44.13
C THR A 390 -19.22 24.02 43.85
N THR A 391 -19.19 24.55 42.62
CA THR A 391 -18.50 25.76 42.11
C THR A 391 -19.38 27.03 42.36
N PRO A 392 -19.02 28.31 42.02
CA PRO A 392 -17.78 28.91 41.46
C PRO A 392 -17.29 30.25 42.10
N LEU A 393 -16.12 30.79 41.68
CA LEU A 393 -15.80 32.21 41.39
C LEU A 393 -14.26 32.45 41.26
N HIS A 394 -13.86 33.17 40.21
CA HIS A 394 -12.52 33.80 39.98
C HIS A 394 -12.40 35.10 40.83
N PRO A 395 -11.32 35.92 40.80
CA PRO A 395 -9.92 35.73 40.35
C PRO A 395 -8.86 36.22 41.37
N GLN A 396 -7.57 35.90 41.19
CA GLN A 396 -6.47 36.90 41.17
C GLN A 396 -5.06 36.25 41.15
N GLN A 397 -4.26 36.74 40.19
CA GLN A 397 -2.84 37.12 40.30
C GLN A 397 -1.78 36.04 40.62
N GLN A 398 -1.15 35.55 39.55
CA GLN A 398 0.30 35.63 39.24
C GLN A 398 1.22 36.44 40.20
N PRO A 399 2.57 36.31 40.12
CA PRO A 399 3.40 35.33 39.39
C PRO A 399 4.71 34.95 40.15
N GLN A 400 5.64 34.29 39.41
CA GLN A 400 7.11 34.30 39.61
C GLN A 400 7.65 33.35 40.70
N ASN A 401 8.80 32.70 40.56
CA ASN A 401 9.84 32.68 39.54
C ASN A 401 10.85 31.58 39.93
N LEU A 402 11.66 31.14 38.95
CA LEU A 402 13.09 30.78 39.07
C LEU A 402 13.50 29.71 40.12
N GLY A 403 14.29 28.70 39.78
CA GLY A 403 15.11 28.50 38.61
C GLY A 403 15.95 27.24 38.72
N ASN A 404 16.54 26.91 37.57
CA ASN A 404 17.78 26.20 37.32
C ASN A 404 18.54 25.56 38.50
N SER A 405 18.73 24.25 38.39
CA SER A 405 20.03 23.52 38.29
C SER A 405 21.29 24.28 38.73
N PRO A 406 22.34 23.62 39.27
CA PRO A 406 22.96 22.49 38.57
C PRO A 406 23.74 21.43 39.42
N LEU A 407 24.22 20.37 38.73
CA LEU A 407 25.54 19.68 38.82
C LEU A 407 26.09 19.30 40.23
N ALA A 408 26.76 18.18 40.52
CA ALA A 408 27.66 17.28 39.80
C ALA A 408 27.89 16.04 40.72
N VAL A 409 28.07 14.82 40.18
CA VAL A 409 29.38 14.10 40.07
C VAL A 409 29.99 13.56 41.39
N GLY A 410 30.35 12.26 41.37
CA GLY A 410 31.38 11.64 42.23
C GLY A 410 30.85 10.41 42.99
N ILE A 411 30.91 9.18 42.44
CA ILE A 411 32.05 8.23 42.42
C ILE A 411 32.49 7.74 43.81
N GLY A 412 32.47 6.41 43.97
CA GLY A 412 33.16 5.63 45.03
C GLY A 412 32.34 4.38 45.38
N ASN A 413 32.57 3.23 44.73
CA ASN A 413 33.36 2.08 45.23
C ASN A 413 32.92 1.65 46.65
N GLU A 414 32.55 0.39 46.91
CA GLU A 414 33.44 -0.77 46.91
C GLU A 414 32.68 -2.08 47.29
N GLN A 415 33.34 -3.24 47.05
CA GLN A 415 33.26 -4.51 47.81
C GLN A 415 32.03 -5.43 47.61
N THR A 416 32.15 -6.53 46.85
CA THR A 416 32.71 -7.88 47.14
C THR A 416 31.72 -8.92 47.70
N LEU A 417 31.62 -10.01 46.94
CA LEU A 417 31.64 -11.44 47.34
C LEU A 417 30.41 -12.12 47.96
N SER A 418 30.17 -13.31 47.38
CA SER A 418 29.48 -14.52 47.88
C SER A 418 27.95 -14.39 48.10
N GLY A 419 27.08 -15.21 47.51
CA GLY A 419 27.19 -16.57 47.01
C GLY A 419 26.55 -17.52 48.01
N HIS A 420 25.37 -18.07 47.71
CA HIS A 420 24.87 -19.42 48.08
C HIS A 420 23.43 -19.63 47.56
N SER A 421 23.21 -20.74 46.86
CA SER A 421 21.89 -21.31 46.49
C SER A 421 21.37 -22.20 47.63
N PRO A 422 20.08 -22.62 47.64
CA PRO A 422 19.76 -23.96 47.10
C PRO A 422 18.32 -24.20 46.56
N SER A 423 18.19 -25.24 45.70
CA SER A 423 17.07 -26.21 45.49
C SER A 423 15.64 -25.70 45.19
N SER A 424 14.76 -26.32 44.37
CA SER A 424 14.72 -27.52 43.52
C SER A 424 13.37 -27.52 42.73
N LEU A 425 13.28 -28.40 41.71
CA LEU A 425 12.08 -28.99 41.05
C LEU A 425 11.47 -28.37 39.75
N THR A 426 11.64 -29.17 38.69
CA THR A 426 10.72 -29.54 37.58
C THR A 426 10.33 -28.53 36.48
N SER A 427 10.79 -28.74 35.24
CA SER A 427 10.05 -29.49 34.20
C SER A 427 10.65 -29.34 32.78
N SER A 428 11.03 -30.50 32.25
CA SER A 428 11.07 -31.02 30.86
C SER A 428 11.10 -30.11 29.60
N THR A 429 12.17 -30.34 28.82
CA THR A 429 12.25 -30.72 27.38
C THR A 429 11.78 -29.77 26.28
N GLY A 430 12.65 -29.62 25.27
CA GLY A 430 12.28 -29.16 23.94
C GLY A 430 13.42 -29.31 22.93
N SER A 431 13.77 -30.54 22.55
CA SER A 431 14.49 -30.80 21.31
C SER A 431 13.49 -30.89 20.15
N ASP A 432 13.89 -30.25 19.06
CA ASP A 432 13.26 -30.26 17.75
C ASP A 432 12.71 -31.63 17.31
N ARG A 433 11.42 -31.65 16.95
CA ARG A 433 10.93 -31.96 15.60
C ARG A 433 9.46 -32.36 15.65
N ARG A 434 8.62 -31.42 15.22
CA ARG A 434 7.51 -31.62 14.27
C ARG A 434 7.05 -30.23 13.87
N ARG A 435 7.60 -29.71 12.77
CA ARG A 435 7.07 -28.52 12.07
C ARG A 435 5.66 -28.87 11.58
N LEU A 436 4.67 -28.63 12.43
CA LEU A 436 3.28 -28.47 12.06
C LEU A 436 3.06 -26.96 12.04
N HIS A 437 2.83 -26.45 10.82
CA HIS A 437 2.60 -25.04 10.51
C HIS A 437 1.61 -24.41 11.52
N THR A 438 2.06 -23.38 12.22
CA THR A 438 1.22 -22.69 13.22
C THR A 438 0.37 -21.64 12.53
N LEU A 439 -0.82 -21.37 13.07
CA LEU A 439 -1.78 -20.33 12.62
C LEU A 439 -1.18 -18.92 12.44
N ALA A 440 0.05 -18.67 12.91
CA ALA A 440 0.82 -17.46 12.61
C ALA A 440 1.22 -17.35 11.13
N GLU A 441 1.37 -18.47 10.40
CA GLU A 441 1.62 -18.50 8.94
C GLU A 441 0.34 -18.31 8.11
N LYS A 442 -0.85 -18.42 8.74
CA LYS A 442 -2.15 -18.14 8.09
C LYS A 442 -2.56 -16.67 8.19
N ARG A 443 -1.72 -15.81 8.77
CA ARG A 443 -1.93 -14.35 8.74
C ARG A 443 -1.58 -13.82 7.36
N SER A 444 -2.62 -13.62 6.56
CA SER A 444 -2.70 -12.73 5.39
C SER A 444 -1.44 -11.87 5.16
N PHE A 445 -0.51 -12.43 4.39
CA PHE A 445 0.52 -11.69 3.66
C PHE A 445 -0.10 -11.06 2.39
N LEU A 446 -1.39 -10.72 2.44
CA LEU A 446 -2.23 -10.21 1.35
C LEU A 446 -2.49 -8.70 1.51
N VAL A 447 -1.51 -7.97 2.03
CA VAL A 447 -1.60 -6.51 2.15
C VAL A 447 -0.31 -5.88 1.65
N ARG A 448 -0.28 -5.58 0.35
CA ARG A 448 0.37 -4.36 -0.16
C ARG A 448 -0.15 -4.01 -1.56
N MET A 449 -0.51 -2.73 -1.67
CA MET A 449 -0.33 -1.87 -2.84
C MET A 449 -1.39 -1.86 -3.94
N VAL A 450 -2.66 -1.68 -3.54
CA VAL A 450 -3.56 -0.78 -4.28
C VAL A 450 -4.35 0.09 -3.29
N SER A 451 -3.79 1.27 -2.98
CA SER A 451 -4.50 2.48 -2.55
C SER A 451 -5.65 2.39 -1.51
N ASP A 452 -5.59 1.50 -0.51
CA ASP A 452 -6.47 1.61 0.67
C ASP A 452 -5.72 2.18 1.88
N PRO A 453 -5.94 3.46 2.25
CA PRO A 453 -5.41 4.03 3.48
C PRO A 453 -5.89 3.29 4.73
N LYS A 454 -7.05 2.62 4.69
CA LYS A 454 -7.67 1.96 5.84
C LYS A 454 -6.88 0.73 6.30
N CYS A 455 -6.17 0.06 5.40
CA CYS A 455 -5.27 -1.05 5.75
C CYS A 455 -4.09 -0.63 6.63
N TYR A 456 -3.74 0.66 6.64
CA TYR A 456 -2.67 1.22 7.46
C TYR A 456 -3.17 1.79 8.80
N ASN A 457 -4.49 1.75 9.06
CA ASN A 457 -5.07 2.28 10.30
C ASN A 457 -5.07 1.20 11.41
N PRO A 458 -4.27 1.37 12.49
CA PRO A 458 -4.16 0.36 13.55
C PRO A 458 -5.48 0.05 14.28
N LYS A 459 -6.42 1.01 14.31
CA LYS A 459 -7.74 0.82 14.93
C LYS A 459 -8.62 -0.12 14.11
N ILE A 460 -8.54 -0.06 12.78
CA ILE A 460 -9.29 -0.92 11.86
C ILE A 460 -8.73 -2.35 11.88
N VAL A 461 -7.40 -2.48 11.85
CA VAL A 461 -6.71 -3.78 11.95
C VAL A 461 -7.02 -4.52 13.27
N ARG A 462 -7.14 -3.79 14.39
CA ARG A 462 -7.57 -4.38 15.67
C ARG A 462 -9.01 -4.91 15.64
N HIS A 463 -9.94 -4.19 15.00
CA HIS A 463 -11.35 -4.57 14.95
C HIS A 463 -11.59 -5.83 14.10
N LEU A 464 -10.84 -5.98 12.99
CA LEU A 464 -10.85 -7.19 12.16
C LEU A 464 -10.37 -8.44 12.93
N ASN A 465 -9.38 -8.28 13.81
CA ASN A 465 -8.84 -9.40 14.60
C ASN A 465 -9.73 -9.82 15.79
N MET A 466 -10.51 -8.89 16.36
CA MET A 466 -11.35 -9.18 17.55
C MET A 466 -12.56 -10.06 17.23
N ARG A 467 -13.17 -9.93 16.04
CA ARG A 467 -14.32 -10.77 15.64
C ARG A 467 -13.96 -12.25 15.42
N ALA A 468 -12.73 -12.55 15.03
CA ALA A 468 -12.27 -13.92 14.81
C ALA A 468 -12.11 -14.73 16.12
N HIS A 469 -11.86 -14.06 17.24
CA HIS A 469 -11.61 -14.76 18.51
C HIS A 469 -12.87 -15.37 19.12
N ASN A 470 -14.05 -14.83 18.80
CA ASN A 470 -15.32 -15.29 19.36
C ASN A 470 -15.86 -16.57 18.71
N GLN A 471 -15.39 -16.96 17.51
CA GLN A 471 -15.84 -18.19 16.84
C GLN A 471 -15.04 -19.44 17.26
N THR A 472 -13.77 -19.29 17.66
CA THR A 472 -12.90 -20.42 18.06
C THR A 472 -13.31 -21.11 19.37
N SER A 473 -14.09 -20.45 20.23
CA SER A 473 -14.45 -20.97 21.56
C SER A 473 -15.53 -22.06 21.50
N ALA A 474 -16.34 -22.10 20.44
CA ALA A 474 -17.48 -23.01 20.32
C ALA A 474 -17.10 -24.40 19.75
N GLU A 475 -16.01 -24.50 18.99
CA GLU A 475 -15.60 -25.75 18.33
C GLU A 475 -14.77 -26.68 19.22
N LEU A 476 -14.20 -26.17 20.32
CA LEU A 476 -13.36 -26.94 21.26
C LEU A 476 -14.10 -27.97 22.13
N PHE A 477 -15.44 -28.02 22.08
CA PHE A 477 -16.25 -28.82 23.02
C PHE A 477 -16.70 -30.20 22.47
N ARG A 478 -16.28 -30.62 21.26
CA ARG A 478 -16.91 -31.78 20.58
C ARG A 478 -16.06 -32.99 20.20
N ASP A 479 -14.81 -33.13 20.64
CA ASP A 479 -14.01 -34.29 20.21
C ASP A 479 -13.77 -35.36 21.31
N ARG A 480 -14.58 -36.44 21.26
CA ARG A 480 -14.52 -37.63 22.15
C ARG A 480 -13.47 -38.67 21.71
N THR A 481 -12.81 -38.47 20.57
CA THR A 481 -11.95 -39.47 19.91
C THR A 481 -10.60 -39.66 20.61
N LEU A 482 -10.19 -38.69 21.44
CA LEU A 482 -8.90 -38.71 22.15
C LEU A 482 -8.85 -39.69 23.35
N ARG A 483 -10.00 -40.12 23.89
CA ARG A 483 -10.06 -40.95 25.10
C ARG A 483 -9.82 -42.45 24.86
N GLN A 484 -10.02 -42.97 23.65
CA GLN A 484 -9.86 -44.40 23.36
C GLN A 484 -8.43 -44.81 23.02
N ALA A 485 -7.59 -43.88 22.55
CA ALA A 485 -6.22 -44.20 22.10
C ALA A 485 -5.20 -44.39 23.25
N ILE A 486 -5.54 -44.01 24.48
CA ILE A 486 -4.61 -44.01 25.63
C ILE A 486 -4.45 -45.41 26.27
N GLN A 487 -5.30 -46.38 25.97
CA GLN A 487 -5.39 -47.63 26.74
C GLN A 487 -4.57 -48.83 26.22
N GLN A 488 -3.94 -48.78 25.06
CA GLN A 488 -3.31 -49.99 24.48
C GLN A 488 -1.96 -49.71 23.83
N GLY A 489 -0.87 -50.17 24.45
CA GLY A 489 0.43 -50.25 23.80
C GLY A 489 1.62 -50.22 24.73
N SER A 490 1.97 -51.36 25.32
CA SER A 490 3.22 -51.59 26.05
C SER A 490 4.06 -52.67 25.35
N PHE A 491 5.39 -52.49 25.40
CA PHE A 491 6.49 -53.46 25.22
C PHE A 491 6.89 -53.99 23.82
N GLN A 492 8.12 -53.68 23.33
CA GLN A 492 9.35 -54.50 23.44
C GLN A 492 10.56 -53.88 22.68
N GLN A 493 11.77 -54.41 22.93
CA GLN A 493 13.10 -53.74 22.91
C GLN A 493 14.14 -54.51 22.04
N ARG A 494 15.29 -53.87 21.73
CA ARG A 494 16.65 -54.38 21.29
C ARG A 494 16.91 -54.51 19.76
N SER A 495 18.13 -54.40 19.17
CA SER A 495 19.50 -53.91 19.50
C SER A 495 20.46 -54.14 18.28
N SER A 496 21.67 -53.53 18.30
CA SER A 496 22.97 -53.90 17.60
C SER A 496 23.21 -53.35 16.16
N LEU A 497 24.41 -53.12 15.59
CA LEU A 497 25.85 -52.88 15.90
C LEU A 497 26.59 -52.81 14.51
N GLY A 498 27.75 -52.14 14.36
CA GLY A 498 28.69 -52.39 13.24
C GLY A 498 29.57 -51.22 12.75
N ALA A 499 30.86 -51.45 12.46
CA ALA A 499 31.98 -50.48 12.45
C ALA A 499 32.77 -50.35 11.10
N GLY A 500 33.73 -49.39 11.05
CA GLY A 500 34.93 -49.33 10.15
C GLY A 500 34.96 -48.10 9.21
N GLY A 501 36.04 -47.35 8.92
CA GLY A 501 37.47 -47.36 9.28
C GLY A 501 38.34 -46.74 8.15
N THR A 502 39.43 -46.03 8.50
CA THR A 502 40.63 -45.62 7.70
C THR A 502 40.77 -44.19 7.11
N SER A 503 42.03 -43.81 6.89
CA SER A 503 42.73 -42.54 7.16
C SER A 503 43.71 -42.15 6.04
N HIS A 504 44.11 -40.87 5.90
CA HIS A 504 45.46 -40.41 5.48
C HIS A 504 45.67 -38.90 5.79
N GLY A 505 46.90 -38.50 6.14
CA GLY A 505 47.27 -37.14 6.54
C GLY A 505 48.48 -36.57 5.78
N GLY A 506 48.80 -35.30 6.05
CA GLY A 506 50.01 -34.60 5.60
C GLY A 506 50.04 -33.12 6.05
N ARG A 507 51.15 -32.67 6.64
CA ARG A 507 51.34 -31.37 7.32
C ARG A 507 52.68 -30.73 6.87
N ILE A 508 52.89 -29.47 7.30
CA ILE A 508 54.12 -28.61 7.30
C ILE A 508 54.23 -27.69 6.06
N GLY A 509 54.55 -26.39 6.11
CA GLY A 509 55.01 -25.47 7.17
C GLY A 509 55.00 -24.01 6.66
N GLY A 510 55.09 -23.02 7.55
CA GLY A 510 54.78 -21.61 7.27
C GLY A 510 55.95 -20.66 6.97
N ALA A 511 55.61 -19.38 6.76
CA ALA A 511 56.47 -18.21 6.92
C ALA A 511 55.60 -16.94 7.03
N GLY A 512 55.95 -16.04 7.94
CA GLY A 512 55.25 -14.78 8.20
C GLY A 512 55.66 -13.62 7.29
N GLY A 513 54.80 -12.60 7.21
CA GLY A 513 55.07 -11.35 6.50
C GLY A 513 54.04 -10.27 6.86
N LYS A 514 54.53 -9.12 7.31
CA LYS A 514 53.81 -7.98 7.87
C LYS A 514 52.91 -7.27 6.83
N ALA A 515 51.76 -6.79 7.30
CA ALA A 515 50.86 -5.87 6.57
C ALA A 515 51.43 -4.45 6.47
N PRO A 516 51.03 -3.71 5.41
CA PRO A 516 50.49 -2.38 5.65
C PRO A 516 49.15 -2.15 4.94
N PHE A 517 48.29 -1.39 5.62
CA PHE A 517 47.05 -0.81 5.11
C PHE A 517 47.31 0.01 3.82
N SER A 518 46.53 -0.24 2.77
CA SER A 518 46.38 0.72 1.67
C SER A 518 44.91 0.82 1.23
N SER A 519 44.41 2.06 1.32
CA SER A 519 43.33 2.71 0.58
C SER A 519 42.47 1.83 -0.35
N GLY A 520 41.21 1.63 0.05
CA GLY A 520 40.15 1.15 -0.82
C GLY A 520 39.90 2.15 -1.96
N LYS A 521 40.10 1.70 -3.20
CA LYS A 521 39.62 2.36 -4.41
C LYS A 521 38.09 2.25 -4.42
N TYR A 522 37.40 3.37 -4.32
CA TYR A 522 35.99 3.47 -4.66
C TYR A 522 35.86 3.34 -6.17
N ALA A 523 35.18 2.29 -6.63
CA ALA A 523 34.80 2.13 -8.03
C ALA A 523 33.68 3.14 -8.34
N CYS A 524 34.05 4.23 -9.03
CA CYS A 524 33.14 5.00 -9.85
C CYS A 524 32.94 4.19 -11.14
N MET A 525 31.75 3.64 -11.37
CA MET A 525 31.42 3.00 -12.63
C MET A 525 30.68 3.99 -13.53
N SER A 526 31.44 4.57 -14.45
CA SER A 526 30.95 5.13 -15.70
C SER A 526 30.33 4.00 -16.53
N ILE A 527 29.18 4.27 -17.13
CA ILE A 527 28.60 3.42 -18.17
C ILE A 527 29.38 3.74 -19.45
N ASP A 528 30.27 2.84 -19.85
CA ASP A 528 30.88 2.88 -21.18
C ASP A 528 29.79 2.59 -22.22
N GLN A 529 29.62 3.51 -23.17
CA GLN A 529 28.89 3.24 -24.40
C GLN A 529 29.81 2.43 -25.31
N GLY A 530 29.59 1.12 -25.38
CA GLY A 530 30.18 0.27 -26.40
C GLY A 530 29.53 0.57 -27.75
N SER A 531 30.28 1.25 -28.61
CA SER A 531 30.10 1.27 -30.05
C SER A 531 30.61 -0.04 -30.63
N ASP A 532 29.72 -0.87 -31.15
CA ASP A 532 30.06 -1.88 -32.16
C ASP A 532 29.13 -1.62 -33.37
N GLU A 533 29.62 -0.77 -34.27
CA GLU A 533 29.32 -0.90 -35.69
C GLU A 533 30.11 -2.12 -36.18
N ASP A 534 29.43 -3.09 -36.82
CA ASP A 534 29.92 -3.73 -38.03
C ASP A 534 28.85 -4.64 -38.66
N ASP A 535 28.60 -4.34 -39.94
CA ASP A 535 28.26 -5.22 -41.06
C ASP A 535 27.11 -6.23 -40.95
N TYR A 536 25.95 -5.84 -41.53
CA TYR A 536 25.22 -6.70 -42.47
C TYR A 536 24.54 -5.83 -43.54
N SER A 537 25.26 -5.54 -44.62
CA SER A 537 24.66 -5.14 -45.89
C SER A 537 24.85 -6.23 -46.94
N ALA A 538 23.73 -6.67 -47.52
CA ALA A 538 23.52 -7.03 -48.92
C ALA A 538 22.77 -8.37 -49.08
N LEU A 539 21.52 -8.31 -49.58
CA LEU A 539 21.14 -8.74 -50.95
C LEU A 539 19.63 -9.05 -51.08
N TYR A 540 18.98 -8.31 -51.99
CA TYR A 540 17.85 -8.70 -52.88
C TYR A 540 16.44 -8.96 -52.27
N PHE A 541 15.30 -8.52 -52.82
CA PHE A 541 14.88 -8.02 -54.14
C PHE A 541 13.69 -7.03 -53.99
N GLN A 542 13.66 -5.99 -54.85
CA GLN A 542 12.45 -5.22 -55.22
C GLN A 542 11.62 -6.00 -56.25
N ASN A 543 10.30 -5.86 -56.18
CA ASN A 543 9.40 -5.99 -57.33
C ASN A 543 8.72 -4.62 -57.52
N ASP A 544 8.90 -4.08 -58.73
CA ASP A 544 8.18 -3.03 -59.49
C ASP A 544 7.64 -1.77 -58.79
#